data_AF-A0A7S0IVH5-F1
#
_entry.id   AF-A0A7S0IVH5-F1
#
_cell.length_a   1.000
_cell.length_b   1.000
_cell.length_c   1.000
_cell.angle_alpha   90.00
_cell.angle_beta   90.00
_cell.angle_gamma   90.00
#
_symmetry.space_group_name_H-M   'P 1'
#
loop_
_entity.id
_entity.type
_entity.pdbx_description
1 polymer ?
#
loop_
_entity_poly.entity_id
_entity_poly.type
_entity_poly.pdbx_seq_one_letter_code
_entity_poly.pdbx_strand_id
1 'polypeptide(L)'
;PPSPPSTPELALPTLDNYTRIYRDGDSVADTTSLTYRTDAIIRMAAKTNTTFELINFVPVDLEDVEIVMSFYGGPQNVSVGRIDSLPAHAIFELEYPFVTFPDREFTDQDGVAVDLANYGSEISIAFGGVRAGQECRSNPAARCRDDGDTPCDWCGGSDWFCCSATRSYTSSDNCHRENVVFYGADGKHRCAKKGVHVSFDYRGTSTTMQRLERLKSVPWTLSLKDFDGSNSPNNNWRDDPEPMHARLWTALILNVAFMYSHPDFADRMAAEDITDNQGVLMTAEKKRSVLSKLLSPRRFNLGVVARVSGLGGGSTLGVAEYVLNSDFFYGQQRGGVTYHELGHCLGYSHASSMTYPTNSAGFSKL
;
A
#
# COMPACT_ATOMS: atom_id res chain seq x y z
N PRO A 1 -16.32 31.82 -17.96
CA PRO A 1 -15.35 31.09 -17.10
C PRO A 1 -14.07 30.78 -17.90
N PRO A 2 -12.87 31.03 -17.35
CA PRO A 2 -11.65 30.47 -17.95
C PRO A 2 -11.76 28.94 -17.97
N SER A 3 -11.19 28.32 -19.01
CA SER A 3 -11.07 26.87 -19.09
C SER A 3 -10.23 26.37 -17.90
N PRO A 4 -10.60 25.27 -17.25
CA PRO A 4 -9.75 24.70 -16.21
C PRO A 4 -8.36 24.38 -16.78
N PRO A 5 -7.29 24.55 -15.99
CA PRO A 5 -5.94 24.23 -16.44
C PRO A 5 -5.85 22.74 -16.79
N SER A 6 -5.20 22.43 -17.91
CA SER A 6 -4.96 21.06 -18.32
C SER A 6 -3.95 20.41 -17.37
N THR A 7 -4.30 19.25 -16.80
CA THR A 7 -3.35 18.46 -16.00
C THR A 7 -2.11 18.14 -16.83
N PRO A 8 -0.89 18.43 -16.34
CA PRO A 8 0.32 18.19 -17.13
C PRO A 8 0.58 16.69 -17.31
N GLU A 9 1.12 16.34 -18.47
CA GLU A 9 1.66 15.01 -18.72
C GLU A 9 3.06 14.92 -18.09
N LEU A 10 3.29 13.87 -17.30
CA LEU A 10 4.55 13.62 -16.63
C LEU A 10 5.41 12.71 -17.50
N ALA A 11 6.46 13.30 -18.08
CA ALA A 11 7.47 12.55 -18.81
C ALA A 11 8.24 11.65 -17.84
N LEU A 12 8.13 10.34 -18.01
CA LEU A 12 8.99 9.39 -17.31
C LEU A 12 10.40 9.37 -17.93
N PRO A 13 11.44 9.11 -17.14
CA PRO A 13 12.75 8.74 -17.66
C PRO A 13 12.64 7.61 -18.70
N THR A 14 13.50 7.63 -19.71
CA THR A 14 13.49 6.62 -20.79
C THR A 14 13.64 5.20 -20.25
N LEU A 15 13.13 4.21 -21.01
CA LEU A 15 13.05 2.79 -20.62
C LEU A 15 14.40 2.17 -20.18
N ASP A 16 15.53 2.75 -20.58
CA ASP A 16 16.88 2.28 -20.22
C ASP A 16 17.35 2.77 -18.83
N ASN A 17 16.60 3.66 -18.17
CA ASN A 17 17.10 4.43 -17.03
C ASN A 17 16.22 4.34 -15.76
N TYR A 18 15.47 3.25 -15.58
CA TYR A 18 14.70 3.01 -14.35
C TYR A 18 15.09 1.73 -13.61
N THR A 19 14.88 1.74 -12.30
CA THR A 19 15.17 0.58 -11.45
C THR A 19 13.97 -0.37 -11.47
N ARG A 20 14.23 -1.67 -11.62
CA ARG A 20 13.18 -2.69 -11.51
C ARG A 20 13.18 -3.29 -10.12
N ILE A 21 11.99 -3.56 -9.59
CA ILE A 21 11.78 -4.18 -8.27
C ILE A 21 12.31 -5.62 -8.23
N TYR A 22 12.20 -6.35 -9.35
CA TYR A 22 12.64 -7.75 -9.48
C TYR A 22 13.33 -7.98 -10.83
N ARG A 23 14.65 -8.18 -10.83
CA ARG A 23 15.46 -8.51 -12.00
C ARG A 23 15.94 -9.96 -11.90
N ASP A 24 15.98 -10.64 -13.04
CA ASP A 24 16.50 -12.01 -13.06
C ASP A 24 17.97 -12.01 -12.65
N GLY A 25 18.32 -12.89 -11.71
CA GLY A 25 19.64 -12.94 -11.09
C GLY A 25 19.80 -12.09 -9.81
N ASP A 26 18.78 -11.34 -9.38
CA ASP A 26 18.80 -10.71 -8.05
C ASP A 26 19.01 -11.75 -6.95
N SER A 27 19.70 -11.37 -5.87
CA SER A 27 19.94 -12.27 -4.75
C SER A 27 18.64 -12.60 -4.00
N VAL A 28 18.64 -13.68 -3.23
CA VAL A 28 17.53 -14.03 -2.34
C VAL A 28 17.25 -12.91 -1.33
N ALA A 29 18.31 -12.27 -0.82
CA ALA A 29 18.19 -11.15 0.10
C ALA A 29 17.47 -9.96 -0.56
N ASP A 30 17.84 -9.61 -1.79
CA ASP A 30 17.18 -8.53 -2.54
C ASP A 30 15.72 -8.88 -2.85
N THR A 31 15.48 -10.09 -3.34
CA THR A 31 14.16 -10.62 -3.70
C THR A 31 13.18 -10.65 -2.52
N THR A 32 13.67 -10.96 -1.31
CA THR A 32 12.85 -11.10 -0.09
C THR A 32 12.85 -9.86 0.80
N SER A 33 13.64 -8.83 0.45
CA SER A 33 13.72 -7.56 1.20
C SER A 33 12.42 -6.74 1.11
N LEU A 34 11.69 -6.90 0.01
CA LEU A 34 10.57 -6.04 -0.32
C LEU A 34 9.32 -6.44 0.47
N THR A 35 8.67 -5.39 0.99
CA THR A 35 7.34 -5.46 1.58
C THR A 35 6.48 -4.39 0.93
N TYR A 36 5.31 -4.78 0.45
CA TYR A 36 4.36 -3.88 -0.21
C TYR A 36 2.95 -4.11 0.29
N ARG A 37 2.02 -3.24 -0.10
CA ARG A 37 0.61 -3.38 0.30
C ARG A 37 -0.31 -3.32 -0.90
N THR A 38 -1.40 -4.06 -0.85
CA THR A 38 -2.42 -4.09 -1.91
C THR A 38 -3.17 -2.76 -2.04
N ASP A 39 -3.38 -2.05 -0.93
CA ASP A 39 -4.00 -0.72 -0.89
C ASP A 39 -3.02 0.42 -1.25
N ALA A 40 -1.75 0.10 -1.48
CA ALA A 40 -0.70 1.05 -1.90
C ALA A 40 0.19 0.42 -2.99
N ILE A 41 -0.43 -0.27 -3.95
CA ILE A 41 0.25 -1.06 -4.98
C ILE A 41 0.92 -0.19 -6.06
N ILE A 42 0.42 1.03 -6.23
CA ILE A 42 1.19 2.15 -6.78
C ILE A 42 1.59 2.98 -5.58
N ARG A 43 2.86 2.91 -5.19
CA ARG A 43 3.36 3.60 -4.00
C ARG A 43 4.05 4.89 -4.42
N MET A 44 3.66 5.97 -3.78
CA MET A 44 4.36 7.23 -3.87
C MET A 44 4.83 7.68 -2.49
N ALA A 45 6.07 8.12 -2.40
CA ALA A 45 6.65 8.59 -1.16
C ALA A 45 7.55 9.80 -1.45
N ALA A 46 7.34 10.88 -0.71
CA ALA A 46 8.22 12.04 -0.79
C ALA A 46 9.67 11.62 -0.45
N LYS A 47 10.65 12.09 -1.22
CA LYS A 47 12.09 11.80 -1.02
C LYS A 47 12.88 13.03 -0.61
N THR A 48 12.68 14.12 -1.32
CA THR A 48 13.27 15.42 -1.03
C THR A 48 12.20 16.50 -1.15
N ASN A 49 12.55 17.76 -0.83
CA ASN A 49 11.63 18.88 -1.02
C ASN A 49 11.26 19.10 -2.51
N THR A 50 12.01 18.55 -3.45
CA THR A 50 11.76 18.67 -4.89
C THR A 50 11.41 17.36 -5.58
N THR A 51 11.60 16.20 -4.93
CA THR A 51 11.38 14.88 -5.54
C THR A 51 10.52 13.94 -4.70
N PHE A 52 9.86 13.00 -5.38
CA PHE A 52 9.18 11.85 -4.79
C PHE A 52 9.52 10.57 -5.55
N GLU A 53 9.50 9.45 -4.84
CA GLU A 53 9.64 8.10 -5.39
C GLU A 53 8.27 7.60 -5.80
N LEU A 54 8.15 7.08 -7.02
CA LEU A 54 6.99 6.40 -7.57
C LEU A 54 7.36 4.95 -7.87
N ILE A 55 6.57 4.01 -7.35
CA ILE A 55 6.77 2.58 -7.55
C ILE A 55 5.50 1.93 -8.06
N ASN A 56 5.61 1.22 -9.17
CA ASN A 56 4.57 0.32 -9.65
C ASN A 56 4.90 -1.11 -9.20
N PHE A 57 4.19 -1.64 -8.19
CA PHE A 57 4.37 -3.04 -7.79
C PHE A 57 3.65 -4.03 -8.71
N VAL A 58 2.81 -3.57 -9.63
CA VAL A 58 2.00 -4.45 -10.49
C VAL A 58 2.89 -5.08 -11.58
N PRO A 59 2.70 -6.38 -11.89
CA PRO A 59 3.47 -7.10 -12.91
C PRO A 59 3.00 -6.83 -14.35
N VAL A 60 2.39 -5.66 -14.60
CA VAL A 60 2.00 -5.18 -15.94
C VAL A 60 2.23 -3.68 -16.04
N ASP A 61 2.42 -3.20 -17.27
CA ASP A 61 2.44 -1.78 -17.57
C ASP A 61 1.05 -1.20 -17.28
N LEU A 62 1.02 -0.01 -16.67
CA LEU A 62 -0.21 0.68 -16.33
C LEU A 62 -0.39 1.88 -17.25
N GLU A 63 -1.61 2.06 -17.75
CA GLU A 63 -1.98 3.17 -18.62
C GLU A 63 -2.93 4.11 -17.89
N ASP A 64 -2.83 5.41 -18.21
CA ASP A 64 -3.66 6.49 -17.66
C ASP A 64 -3.60 6.56 -16.13
N VAL A 65 -2.38 6.73 -15.61
CA VAL A 65 -2.14 6.89 -14.16
C VAL A 65 -2.14 8.37 -13.82
N GLU A 66 -3.22 8.84 -13.22
CA GLU A 66 -3.30 10.18 -12.63
C GLU A 66 -2.65 10.20 -11.23
N ILE A 67 -1.72 11.12 -11.03
CA ILE A 67 -1.10 11.40 -9.73
C ILE A 67 -1.94 12.46 -9.02
N VAL A 68 -2.39 12.13 -7.82
CA VAL A 68 -3.18 13.01 -6.97
C VAL A 68 -2.41 13.32 -5.70
N MET A 69 -2.35 14.59 -5.30
CA MET A 69 -1.68 15.03 -4.07
C MET A 69 -2.65 15.78 -3.17
N SER A 70 -2.50 15.58 -1.86
CA SER A 70 -3.19 16.38 -0.85
C SER A 70 -2.18 16.98 0.11
N PHE A 71 -2.35 18.27 0.40
CA PHE A 71 -1.43 19.06 1.20
C PHE A 71 -2.08 19.33 2.56
N TYR A 72 -1.51 18.80 3.63
CA TYR A 72 -2.09 18.94 4.97
C TYR A 72 -2.26 20.43 5.35
N GLY A 73 -3.47 20.82 5.78
CA GLY A 73 -3.80 22.21 6.06
C GLY A 73 -4.06 23.09 4.82
N GLY A 74 -3.94 22.53 3.62
CA GLY A 74 -4.11 23.22 2.34
C GLY A 74 -5.01 22.44 1.36
N PRO A 75 -4.79 22.61 0.04
CA PRO A 75 -5.57 21.94 -1.01
C PRO A 75 -5.57 20.42 -0.88
N GLN A 76 -6.72 19.80 -1.13
CA GLN A 76 -6.89 18.34 -1.06
C GLN A 76 -7.23 17.82 -2.46
N ASN A 77 -6.83 16.58 -2.75
CA ASN A 77 -7.18 15.87 -3.97
C ASN A 77 -6.85 16.64 -5.26
N VAL A 78 -5.67 17.27 -5.29
CA VAL A 78 -5.18 18.04 -6.43
C VAL A 78 -4.62 17.07 -7.48
N SER A 79 -5.14 17.12 -8.70
CA SER A 79 -4.59 16.43 -9.86
C SER A 79 -3.32 17.16 -10.29
N VAL A 80 -2.17 16.54 -10.06
CA VAL A 80 -0.85 17.18 -10.28
C VAL A 80 -0.14 16.66 -11.52
N GLY A 81 -0.58 15.55 -12.09
CA GLY A 81 -0.01 15.05 -13.34
C GLY A 81 -0.59 13.73 -13.79
N ARG A 82 -0.34 13.38 -15.06
CA ARG A 82 -0.74 12.10 -15.66
C ARG A 82 0.44 11.38 -16.26
N ILE A 83 0.47 10.07 -16.12
CA ILE A 83 1.46 9.19 -16.73
C ILE A 83 0.72 8.26 -17.70
N ASP A 84 1.04 8.39 -18.97
CA ASP A 84 0.39 7.62 -20.04
C ASP A 84 0.76 6.14 -19.99
N SER A 85 2.02 5.83 -19.65
CA SER A 85 2.52 4.46 -19.52
C SER A 85 3.52 4.36 -18.36
N LEU A 86 3.15 3.65 -17.31
CA LEU A 86 3.97 3.36 -16.15
C LEU A 86 4.43 1.89 -16.21
N PRO A 87 5.71 1.60 -16.47
CA PRO A 87 6.18 0.24 -16.67
C PRO A 87 5.99 -0.69 -15.47
N ALA A 88 5.82 -1.98 -15.74
CA ALA A 88 5.69 -3.03 -14.74
C ALA A 88 6.90 -3.07 -13.80
N HIS A 89 6.66 -3.24 -12.50
CA HIS A 89 7.72 -3.37 -11.48
C HIS A 89 8.77 -2.26 -11.53
N ALA A 90 8.40 -1.04 -11.91
CA ALA A 90 9.31 0.06 -12.06
C ALA A 90 9.37 0.95 -10.80
N ILE A 91 10.56 1.50 -10.57
CA ILE A 91 10.86 2.51 -9.55
C ILE A 91 11.40 3.74 -10.26
N PHE A 92 10.78 4.88 -10.01
CA PHE A 92 11.18 6.19 -10.48
C PHE A 92 11.40 7.13 -9.30
N GLU A 93 12.37 8.02 -9.42
CA GLU A 93 12.40 9.26 -8.65
C GLU A 93 12.03 10.40 -9.61
N LEU A 94 10.94 11.10 -9.30
CA LEU A 94 10.38 12.15 -10.13
C LEU A 94 10.44 13.48 -9.38
N GLU A 95 10.65 14.58 -10.10
CA GLU A 95 10.45 15.91 -9.55
C GLU A 95 8.96 16.20 -9.39
N TYR A 96 8.61 17.01 -8.38
CA TYR A 96 7.22 17.43 -8.21
C TYR A 96 6.74 18.24 -9.41
N PRO A 97 5.51 18.02 -9.90
CA PRO A 97 4.99 18.79 -11.04
C PRO A 97 4.93 20.29 -10.75
N PHE A 98 4.63 20.71 -9.52
CA PHE A 98 4.62 22.11 -9.12
C PHE A 98 6.03 22.74 -8.96
N VAL A 99 7.09 21.93 -9.05
CA VAL A 99 8.47 22.41 -9.12
C VAL A 99 8.88 22.63 -10.58
N THR A 100 8.47 21.73 -11.48
CA THR A 100 8.90 21.72 -12.89
C THR A 100 7.97 22.47 -13.84
N PHE A 101 6.67 22.54 -13.51
CA PHE A 101 5.67 23.17 -14.38
C PHE A 101 5.63 24.69 -14.16
N PRO A 102 5.87 25.53 -15.18
CA PRO A 102 6.05 26.98 -15.02
C PRO A 102 4.83 27.70 -14.45
N ASP A 103 3.63 27.31 -14.86
CA ASP A 103 2.39 27.99 -14.50
C ASP A 103 1.95 27.68 -13.06
N ARG A 104 2.38 26.53 -12.52
CA ARG A 104 2.09 26.03 -11.17
C ARG A 104 0.61 26.01 -10.76
N GLU A 105 -0.30 26.19 -11.72
CA GLU A 105 -1.74 26.03 -11.56
C GLU A 105 -2.18 24.60 -11.89
N PHE A 106 -2.95 24.02 -10.97
CA PHE A 106 -3.47 22.66 -11.03
C PHE A 106 -4.97 22.67 -10.76
N THR A 107 -5.60 21.50 -10.79
CA THR A 107 -7.04 21.39 -10.57
C THR A 107 -7.33 20.46 -9.40
N ASP A 108 -8.20 20.87 -8.48
CA ASP A 108 -8.71 19.98 -7.44
C ASP A 108 -9.81 19.03 -7.95
N GLN A 109 -10.34 18.19 -7.06
CA GLN A 109 -11.40 17.24 -7.39
C GLN A 109 -12.70 17.89 -7.91
N ASP A 110 -12.93 19.18 -7.61
CA ASP A 110 -14.14 19.91 -7.95
C ASP A 110 -13.96 20.73 -9.24
N GLY A 111 -12.81 20.62 -9.89
CA GLY A 111 -12.50 21.37 -11.11
C GLY A 111 -12.01 22.79 -10.84
N VAL A 112 -11.68 23.12 -9.58
CA VAL A 112 -11.24 24.46 -9.20
C VAL A 112 -9.73 24.58 -9.36
N ALA A 113 -9.29 25.71 -9.92
CA ALA A 113 -7.87 26.01 -10.08
C ALA A 113 -7.18 26.21 -8.72
N VAL A 114 -6.03 25.58 -8.55
CA VAL A 114 -5.20 25.62 -7.34
C VAL A 114 -3.78 26.01 -7.73
N ASP A 115 -3.30 27.13 -7.20
CA ASP A 115 -1.90 27.54 -7.31
C ASP A 115 -1.05 26.82 -6.25
N LEU A 116 -0.06 26.04 -6.70
CA LEU A 116 0.87 25.32 -5.84
C LEU A 116 2.26 25.98 -5.73
N ALA A 117 2.44 27.23 -6.18
CA ALA A 117 3.74 27.91 -6.20
C ALA A 117 4.47 27.97 -4.85
N ASN A 118 3.72 28.09 -3.76
CA ASN A 118 4.28 28.21 -2.41
C ASN A 118 4.83 26.88 -1.86
N TYR A 119 4.43 25.74 -2.45
CA TYR A 119 4.79 24.40 -1.96
C TYR A 119 6.16 23.89 -2.48
N GLY A 120 6.79 24.60 -3.43
CA GLY A 120 8.05 24.18 -4.07
C GLY A 120 9.29 25.04 -3.77
N SER A 121 9.14 26.20 -3.11
CA SER A 121 10.26 27.16 -2.95
C SER A 121 10.41 27.81 -1.57
N GLU A 122 9.36 27.87 -0.75
CA GLU A 122 9.42 28.48 0.60
C GLU A 122 8.92 27.55 1.72
N ILE A 123 8.01 26.62 1.40
CA ILE A 123 7.50 25.63 2.34
C ILE A 123 8.14 24.27 2.05
N SER A 124 8.98 23.79 2.97
CA SER A 124 9.59 22.47 2.84
C SER A 124 8.55 21.36 2.96
N ILE A 125 8.70 20.29 2.19
CA ILE A 125 7.92 19.06 2.43
C ILE A 125 8.53 18.36 3.64
N ALA A 126 7.73 18.18 4.68
CA ALA A 126 8.25 17.70 5.96
C ALA A 126 8.20 16.17 6.03
N PHE A 127 9.38 15.55 5.89
CA PHE A 127 9.58 14.11 6.16
C PHE A 127 9.49 13.78 7.64
N GLY A 128 8.91 12.62 7.98
CA GLY A 128 8.91 12.10 9.34
C GLY A 128 10.34 11.98 9.88
N GLY A 129 10.60 12.59 11.04
CA GLY A 129 11.89 12.53 11.74
C GLY A 129 11.86 11.73 13.04
N VAL A 130 12.98 11.77 13.77
CA VAL A 130 13.33 10.90 14.91
C VAL A 130 12.23 10.81 15.98
N ARG A 131 11.43 11.87 16.17
CA ARG A 131 10.32 11.90 17.13
C ARG A 131 9.02 12.47 16.57
N ALA A 132 8.81 12.37 15.26
CA ALA A 132 7.58 12.84 14.60
C ALA A 132 6.32 12.38 15.36
N GLY A 133 5.49 13.34 15.77
CA GLY A 133 4.23 13.06 16.47
C GLY A 133 4.35 12.60 17.91
N GLN A 134 5.54 12.45 18.49
CA GLN A 134 5.66 12.12 19.92
C GLN A 134 5.18 13.27 20.79
N GLU A 135 4.52 12.94 21.91
CA GLU A 135 4.10 13.95 22.89
C GLU A 135 5.33 14.61 23.51
N CYS A 136 5.38 15.94 23.45
CA CYS A 136 6.54 16.73 23.84
C CYS A 136 6.29 17.65 25.04
N ARG A 137 5.05 18.03 25.35
CA ARG A 137 4.81 19.04 26.39
C ARG A 137 4.83 18.46 27.80
N SER A 138 4.34 17.24 27.95
CA SER A 138 4.31 16.52 29.24
C SER A 138 5.57 15.68 29.43
N ASN A 139 6.34 15.45 28.36
CA ASN A 139 7.60 14.72 28.44
C ASN A 139 8.72 15.57 29.09
N PRO A 140 9.26 15.16 30.25
CA PRO A 140 10.30 15.92 30.95
C PRO A 140 11.62 16.01 30.17
N ALA A 141 11.88 15.07 29.25
CA ALA A 141 13.07 15.09 28.41
C ALA A 141 12.98 16.13 27.28
N ALA A 142 11.77 16.50 26.87
CA ALA A 142 11.55 17.35 25.71
C ALA A 142 11.85 18.82 25.96
N ARG A 143 11.48 19.34 27.14
CA ARG A 143 11.74 20.72 27.60
C ARG A 143 11.16 21.86 26.72
N CYS A 144 10.52 21.55 25.59
CA CYS A 144 9.86 22.52 24.71
C CYS A 144 8.40 22.72 25.16
N ARG A 145 8.10 23.85 25.83
CA ARG A 145 6.80 24.11 26.48
C ARG A 145 6.13 25.42 26.05
N ASP A 146 6.61 25.98 24.96
CA ASP A 146 6.38 27.34 24.48
C ASP A 146 5.45 27.42 23.27
N ASP A 147 4.62 26.39 23.04
CA ASP A 147 3.67 26.37 21.93
C ASP A 147 4.32 26.59 20.55
N GLY A 148 5.58 26.17 20.40
CA GLY A 148 6.35 26.29 19.16
C GLY A 148 6.86 27.70 18.87
N ASP A 149 6.93 28.58 19.87
CA ASP A 149 7.61 29.87 19.74
C ASP A 149 9.10 29.68 19.33
N THR A 150 9.78 28.69 19.94
CA THR A 150 11.16 28.33 19.61
C THR A 150 11.29 26.89 19.08
N PRO A 151 12.32 26.62 18.26
CA PRO A 151 12.62 25.27 17.82
C PRO A 151 12.91 24.31 18.98
N CYS A 152 12.57 23.05 18.78
CA CYS A 152 12.61 22.00 19.77
C CYS A 152 13.67 20.96 19.44
N ASP A 153 14.84 21.10 20.06
CA ASP A 153 15.98 20.19 19.89
C ASP A 153 15.62 18.73 20.15
N TRP A 154 14.78 18.47 21.16
CA TRP A 154 14.38 17.10 21.48
C TRP A 154 13.55 16.47 20.36
N CYS A 155 12.65 17.24 19.74
CA CYS A 155 11.82 16.77 18.65
C CYS A 155 12.63 16.50 17.37
N GLY A 156 13.65 17.33 17.12
CA GLY A 156 14.54 17.15 15.98
C GLY A 156 15.35 18.37 15.56
N GLY A 157 15.33 19.47 16.32
CA GLY A 157 16.20 20.64 16.08
C GLY A 157 15.48 21.84 15.47
N SER A 158 16.19 22.56 14.59
CA SER A 158 15.87 23.92 14.12
C SER A 158 14.51 24.10 13.45
N ASP A 159 13.98 23.05 12.83
CA ASP A 159 12.69 23.07 12.13
C ASP A 159 11.63 22.24 12.85
N TRP A 160 11.81 21.95 14.13
CA TRP A 160 10.86 21.16 14.92
C TRP A 160 10.25 22.00 16.03
N PHE A 161 8.97 21.81 16.29
CA PHE A 161 8.23 22.56 17.28
C PHE A 161 7.34 21.63 18.10
N CYS A 162 6.99 22.06 19.30
CA CYS A 162 6.04 21.33 20.14
C CYS A 162 4.66 21.98 20.00
N CYS A 163 3.82 21.43 19.12
CA CYS A 163 2.56 22.06 18.69
C CYS A 163 1.34 21.20 19.05
N SER A 164 0.19 21.82 19.34
CA SER A 164 -1.08 21.11 19.55
C SER A 164 -2.01 21.28 18.36
N ALA A 165 -2.42 20.19 17.72
CA ALA A 165 -3.29 20.23 16.53
C ALA A 165 -4.69 20.82 16.83
N THR A 166 -5.10 20.87 18.09
CA THR A 166 -6.42 21.37 18.51
C THR A 166 -6.40 22.83 18.96
N ARG A 167 -5.23 23.47 19.00
CA ARG A 167 -5.09 24.88 19.39
C ARG A 167 -5.21 25.78 18.17
N SER A 168 -5.87 26.93 18.33
CA SER A 168 -5.91 27.96 17.29
C SER A 168 -4.64 28.79 17.34
N TYR A 169 -3.97 28.89 16.20
CA TYR A 169 -2.77 29.68 15.97
C TYR A 169 -3.07 30.73 14.89
N THR A 170 -2.33 31.83 14.91
CA THR A 170 -2.31 32.83 13.84
C THR A 170 -1.34 32.41 12.74
N SER A 171 -1.46 32.98 11.53
CA SER A 171 -0.59 32.63 10.40
C SER A 171 0.89 32.94 10.64
N SER A 172 1.22 33.84 11.57
CA SER A 172 2.60 34.14 11.98
C SER A 172 3.22 33.12 12.94
N ASP A 173 2.41 32.28 13.59
CA ASP A 173 2.91 31.31 14.56
C ASP A 173 3.53 30.11 13.85
N ASN A 174 4.65 29.57 14.34
CA ASN A 174 5.24 28.36 13.76
C ASN A 174 4.27 27.18 13.81
N CYS A 175 3.45 27.07 14.87
CA CYS A 175 2.47 26.00 15.01
C CYS A 175 1.18 26.20 14.18
N HIS A 176 1.10 27.22 13.34
CA HIS A 176 -0.01 27.33 12.39
C HIS A 176 -0.08 26.09 11.50
N ARG A 177 -1.29 25.62 11.20
CA ARG A 177 -1.54 24.39 10.42
C ARG A 177 -0.96 24.41 9.00
N GLU A 178 -0.65 25.60 8.48
CA GLU A 178 -0.01 25.78 7.16
C GLU A 178 1.53 25.87 7.27
N ASN A 179 2.07 26.05 8.49
CA ASN A 179 3.49 26.24 8.74
C ASN A 179 4.18 24.96 9.23
N VAL A 180 3.44 24.01 9.81
CA VAL A 180 3.96 22.74 10.35
C VAL A 180 3.10 21.53 10.02
N VAL A 181 3.74 20.36 10.04
CA VAL A 181 3.11 19.04 9.96
C VAL A 181 2.69 18.55 11.33
N PHE A 182 1.38 18.33 11.50
CA PHE A 182 0.82 17.62 12.62
C PHE A 182 0.74 16.12 12.35
N TYR A 183 1.45 15.32 13.12
CA TYR A 183 1.49 13.86 13.00
C TYR A 183 0.41 13.17 13.86
N GLY A 184 -0.77 13.80 14.01
CA GLY A 184 -1.91 13.29 14.78
C GLY A 184 -2.89 14.40 15.17
N ALA A 185 -4.18 14.05 15.34
CA ALA A 185 -5.26 14.98 15.69
C ALA A 185 -5.51 15.11 17.20
N ASP A 186 -4.63 14.56 18.04
CA ASP A 186 -4.82 14.57 19.49
C ASP A 186 -4.67 15.98 20.08
N GLY A 187 -5.41 16.27 21.16
CA GLY A 187 -5.32 17.55 21.85
C GLY A 187 -4.01 17.80 22.61
N LYS A 188 -3.07 16.84 22.57
CA LYS A 188 -1.75 16.99 23.20
C LYS A 188 -0.77 17.66 22.26
N HIS A 189 0.18 18.39 22.82
CA HIS A 189 1.29 18.91 22.04
C HIS A 189 2.23 17.80 21.63
N ARG A 190 2.47 17.72 20.32
CA ARG A 190 3.28 16.71 19.68
C ARG A 190 4.37 17.38 18.86
N CYS A 191 5.48 16.68 18.69
CA CYS A 191 6.55 17.11 17.81
C CYS A 191 6.02 17.27 16.39
N ALA A 192 6.00 18.52 15.93
CA ALA A 192 5.57 18.94 14.61
C ALA A 192 6.77 19.53 13.87
N LYS A 193 6.90 19.26 12.57
CA LYS A 193 8.02 19.74 11.77
C LYS A 193 7.56 20.88 10.88
N LYS A 194 8.36 21.95 10.78
CA LYS A 194 8.15 23.04 9.83
C LYS A 194 8.02 22.49 8.42
N GLY A 195 7.04 22.97 7.69
CA GLY A 195 6.69 22.51 6.36
C GLY A 195 5.30 21.89 6.27
N VAL A 196 4.98 21.38 5.09
CA VAL A 196 3.69 20.74 4.78
C VAL A 196 3.86 19.24 4.57
N HIS A 197 2.83 18.48 4.96
CA HIS A 197 2.77 17.05 4.73
C HIS A 197 1.97 16.80 3.46
N VAL A 198 2.59 16.12 2.50
CA VAL A 198 1.92 15.68 1.29
C VAL A 198 1.52 14.22 1.46
N SER A 199 0.27 13.91 1.16
CA SER A 199 -0.16 12.54 0.90
C SER A 199 -0.42 12.35 -0.58
N PHE A 200 -0.10 11.16 -1.08
CA PHE A 200 -0.28 10.80 -2.47
C PHE A 200 -1.46 9.84 -2.60
N ASP A 201 -2.16 9.96 -3.71
CA ASP A 201 -3.12 8.99 -4.20
C ASP A 201 -2.97 8.85 -5.73
N TYR A 202 -3.56 7.82 -6.30
CA TYR A 202 -3.59 7.60 -7.75
C TYR A 202 -5.01 7.36 -8.24
N ARG A 203 -5.29 7.72 -9.48
CA ARG A 203 -6.56 7.42 -10.15
C ARG A 203 -6.30 6.99 -11.58
N GLY A 204 -7.29 6.39 -12.24
CA GLY A 204 -7.20 6.13 -13.66
C GLY A 204 -8.49 5.58 -14.26
N THR A 205 -8.69 5.82 -15.54
CA THR A 205 -9.92 5.41 -16.24
C THR A 205 -9.78 4.08 -16.96
N SER A 206 -8.54 3.60 -17.17
CA SER A 206 -8.29 2.30 -17.78
C SER A 206 -8.89 1.16 -16.93
N THR A 207 -9.26 0.05 -17.58
CA THR A 207 -9.88 -1.10 -16.89
C THR A 207 -8.97 -1.64 -15.78
N THR A 208 -7.66 -1.68 -16.01
CA THR A 208 -6.68 -2.12 -15.00
C THR A 208 -6.66 -1.15 -13.82
N MET A 209 -6.61 0.17 -14.06
CA MET A 209 -6.60 1.16 -12.99
C MET A 209 -7.87 1.12 -12.14
N GLN A 210 -9.04 0.99 -12.75
CA GLN A 210 -10.30 0.81 -12.01
C GLN A 210 -10.31 -0.44 -11.13
N ARG A 211 -9.62 -1.51 -11.54
CA ARG A 211 -9.44 -2.71 -10.71
C ARG A 211 -8.50 -2.47 -9.54
N LEU A 212 -7.39 -1.75 -9.76
CA LEU A 212 -6.44 -1.39 -8.71
C LEU A 212 -7.05 -0.44 -7.68
N GLU A 213 -7.88 0.51 -8.10
CA GLU A 213 -8.60 1.40 -7.17
C GLU A 213 -9.48 0.63 -6.18
N ARG A 214 -10.10 -0.49 -6.60
CA ARG A 214 -10.85 -1.36 -5.66
C ARG A 214 -9.96 -2.00 -4.60
N LEU A 215 -8.67 -2.23 -4.90
CA LEU A 215 -7.75 -2.81 -3.93
C LEU A 215 -7.40 -1.84 -2.79
N LYS A 216 -7.69 -0.54 -2.93
CA LYS A 216 -7.55 0.44 -1.84
C LYS A 216 -8.38 0.08 -0.59
N SER A 217 -9.44 -0.72 -0.74
CA SER A 217 -10.23 -1.21 0.42
C SER A 217 -9.69 -2.49 1.05
N VAL A 218 -8.58 -3.04 0.54
CA VAL A 218 -7.98 -4.29 1.02
C VAL A 218 -6.56 -3.98 1.51
N PRO A 219 -6.33 -3.74 2.81
CA PRO A 219 -5.03 -3.36 3.35
C PRO A 219 -4.16 -4.58 3.72
N TRP A 220 -3.86 -5.44 2.74
CA TRP A 220 -2.94 -6.55 2.94
C TRP A 220 -1.50 -6.11 2.77
N THR A 221 -0.64 -6.49 3.72
CA THR A 221 0.81 -6.33 3.66
C THR A 221 1.44 -7.64 3.18
N LEU A 222 2.21 -7.56 2.11
CA LEU A 222 2.75 -8.71 1.38
C LEU A 222 4.27 -8.66 1.41
N SER A 223 4.89 -9.80 1.66
CA SER A 223 6.35 -9.94 1.56
C SER A 223 6.70 -11.38 1.21
N LEU A 224 7.46 -11.56 0.13
CA LEU A 224 8.06 -12.85 -0.18
C LEU A 224 9.15 -13.15 0.85
N LYS A 225 9.13 -14.36 1.38
CA LYS A 225 10.10 -14.84 2.37
C LYS A 225 10.82 -16.06 1.86
N ASP A 226 12.11 -16.09 2.17
CA ASP A 226 12.85 -17.31 2.26
C ASP A 226 12.58 -17.94 3.64
N PHE A 227 11.83 -19.03 3.64
CA PHE A 227 11.51 -19.80 4.83
C PHE A 227 12.52 -20.92 5.10
N ASP A 228 13.52 -21.09 4.24
CA ASP A 228 14.63 -22.02 4.40
C ASP A 228 15.99 -21.36 4.21
N GLY A 229 16.30 -20.35 5.03
CA GLY A 229 17.61 -19.70 5.01
C GLY A 229 18.80 -20.60 5.41
N SER A 230 18.57 -21.91 5.63
CA SER A 230 19.61 -22.90 5.91
C SER A 230 19.78 -23.95 4.80
N ASN A 231 18.96 -23.90 3.74
CA ASN A 231 18.86 -24.91 2.68
C ASN A 231 18.83 -26.34 3.26
N SER A 232 17.93 -26.54 4.23
CA SER A 232 17.78 -27.80 4.94
C SER A 232 16.99 -28.80 4.09
N PRO A 233 17.57 -29.97 3.73
CA PRO A 233 16.92 -30.92 2.85
C PRO A 233 15.65 -31.57 3.44
N ASN A 234 15.34 -31.30 4.71
CA ASN A 234 14.25 -31.95 5.45
C ASN A 234 13.02 -31.08 5.66
N ASN A 235 12.97 -29.86 5.12
CA ASN A 235 11.76 -29.04 5.18
C ASN A 235 11.00 -29.05 3.83
N ASN A 236 9.84 -28.42 3.83
CA ASN A 236 8.94 -28.37 2.69
C ASN A 236 9.14 -27.12 1.81
N TRP A 237 9.97 -26.18 2.23
CA TRP A 237 10.20 -24.91 1.55
C TRP A 237 11.19 -25.10 0.41
N ARG A 238 11.11 -24.20 -0.57
CA ARG A 238 12.10 -24.15 -1.65
C ARG A 238 13.32 -23.40 -1.14
N ASP A 239 14.48 -23.99 -1.39
CA ASP A 239 15.78 -23.32 -1.33
C ASP A 239 15.75 -22.11 -2.29
N ASP A 240 16.23 -20.96 -1.80
CA ASP A 240 16.51 -19.77 -2.61
C ASP A 240 15.37 -19.34 -3.57
N PRO A 241 14.29 -18.68 -3.08
CA PRO A 241 13.22 -18.19 -3.93
C PRO A 241 13.72 -17.13 -4.94
N GLU A 242 13.49 -17.41 -6.22
CA GLU A 242 13.87 -16.55 -7.35
C GLU A 242 12.94 -15.34 -7.59
N PRO A 243 13.43 -14.28 -8.26
CA PRO A 243 12.65 -13.10 -8.65
C PRO A 243 11.35 -13.41 -9.41
N MET A 244 11.31 -14.47 -10.22
CA MET A 244 10.08 -14.87 -10.92
C MET A 244 8.95 -15.23 -9.96
N HIS A 245 9.26 -15.82 -8.80
CA HIS A 245 8.26 -16.18 -7.80
C HIS A 245 7.64 -14.93 -7.20
N ALA A 246 8.43 -13.87 -6.97
CA ALA A 246 7.91 -12.61 -6.46
C ALA A 246 6.91 -11.98 -7.43
N ARG A 247 7.23 -11.99 -8.73
CA ARG A 247 6.35 -11.49 -9.80
C ARG A 247 5.05 -12.31 -9.89
N LEU A 248 5.14 -13.63 -9.91
CA LEU A 248 3.98 -14.53 -9.95
C LEU A 248 3.10 -14.40 -8.70
N TRP A 249 3.71 -14.35 -7.52
CA TRP A 249 2.98 -14.13 -6.27
C TRP A 249 2.23 -12.81 -6.29
N THR A 250 2.89 -11.73 -6.73
CA THR A 250 2.27 -10.42 -6.84
C THR A 250 1.07 -10.46 -7.79
N ALA A 251 1.21 -11.09 -8.96
CA ALA A 251 0.13 -11.22 -9.92
C ALA A 251 -1.07 -12.00 -9.34
N LEU A 252 -0.79 -13.16 -8.74
CA LEU A 252 -1.81 -14.04 -8.17
C LEU A 252 -2.54 -13.38 -6.99
N ILE A 253 -1.80 -12.84 -6.01
CA ILE A 253 -2.40 -12.33 -4.78
C ILE A 253 -3.24 -11.07 -5.02
N LEU A 254 -2.90 -10.25 -6.02
CA LEU A 254 -3.72 -9.11 -6.44
C LEU A 254 -5.04 -9.57 -7.06
N ASN A 255 -5.01 -10.59 -7.93
CA ASN A 255 -6.22 -11.20 -8.49
C ASN A 255 -7.12 -11.78 -7.39
N VAL A 256 -6.51 -12.46 -6.41
CA VAL A 256 -7.20 -13.02 -5.26
C VAL A 256 -7.85 -11.92 -4.40
N ALA A 257 -7.11 -10.85 -4.07
CA ALA A 257 -7.63 -9.71 -3.32
C ALA A 257 -8.80 -9.03 -4.05
N PHE A 258 -8.68 -8.85 -5.36
CA PHE A 258 -9.72 -8.28 -6.21
C PHE A 258 -10.99 -9.14 -6.24
N MET A 259 -10.83 -10.46 -6.35
CA MET A 259 -11.95 -11.40 -6.36
C MET A 259 -12.74 -11.33 -5.04
N TYR A 260 -12.05 -11.37 -3.89
CA TYR A 260 -12.71 -11.34 -2.59
C TYR A 260 -13.32 -9.97 -2.25
N SER A 261 -12.80 -8.89 -2.81
CA SER A 261 -13.39 -7.55 -2.65
C SER A 261 -14.54 -7.26 -3.62
N HIS A 262 -14.87 -8.20 -4.53
CA HIS A 262 -15.99 -8.04 -5.44
C HIS A 262 -17.31 -7.90 -4.64
N PRO A 263 -18.19 -6.93 -4.97
CA PRO A 263 -19.41 -6.66 -4.20
C PRO A 263 -20.28 -7.90 -3.95
N ASP A 264 -20.43 -8.75 -4.96
CA ASP A 264 -21.29 -9.94 -4.88
C ASP A 264 -20.63 -11.13 -4.17
N PHE A 265 -19.32 -11.07 -3.86
CA PHE A 265 -18.60 -12.20 -3.27
C PHE A 265 -19.17 -12.57 -1.89
N ALA A 266 -19.54 -11.55 -1.09
CA ALA A 266 -20.11 -11.77 0.23
C ALA A 266 -21.41 -12.58 0.19
N ASP A 267 -22.27 -12.32 -0.80
CA ASP A 267 -23.53 -13.02 -0.95
C ASP A 267 -23.35 -14.41 -1.54
N ARG A 268 -22.42 -14.57 -2.51
CA ARG A 268 -22.02 -15.90 -3.01
C ARG A 268 -21.48 -16.79 -1.88
N MET A 269 -20.57 -16.25 -1.07
CA MET A 269 -20.05 -16.97 0.10
C MET A 269 -21.16 -17.25 1.13
N ALA A 270 -22.09 -16.31 1.35
CA ALA A 270 -23.22 -16.51 2.25
C ALA A 270 -24.21 -17.58 1.78
N ALA A 271 -24.27 -17.87 0.48
CA ALA A 271 -25.09 -18.94 -0.10
C ALA A 271 -24.39 -20.31 -0.16
N GLU A 272 -23.05 -20.34 -0.14
CA GLU A 272 -22.25 -21.57 -0.27
C GLU A 272 -22.31 -22.47 0.97
N ASP A 273 -22.36 -23.79 0.80
CA ASP A 273 -22.39 -24.75 1.91
C ASP A 273 -20.99 -24.95 2.52
N ILE A 274 -20.59 -24.03 3.41
CA ILE A 274 -19.29 -24.04 4.06
C ILE A 274 -19.41 -24.50 5.52
N THR A 275 -18.65 -25.51 5.92
CA THR A 275 -18.58 -26.04 7.29
C THR A 275 -17.42 -25.47 8.08
N ASP A 276 -17.53 -25.45 9.41
CA ASP A 276 -16.44 -25.10 10.32
C ASP A 276 -15.51 -26.29 10.65
N ASN A 277 -14.60 -26.11 11.61
CA ASN A 277 -13.63 -27.13 12.01
C ASN A 277 -14.24 -28.34 12.73
N GLN A 278 -15.52 -28.25 13.11
CA GLN A 278 -16.30 -29.34 13.70
C GLN A 278 -17.16 -30.05 12.64
N GLY A 279 -17.08 -29.61 11.37
CA GLY A 279 -17.90 -30.12 10.27
C GLY A 279 -19.33 -29.58 10.29
N VAL A 280 -19.62 -28.55 11.10
CA VAL A 280 -20.96 -27.96 11.21
C VAL A 280 -21.12 -26.85 10.17
N LEU A 281 -22.26 -26.82 9.48
CA LEU A 281 -22.57 -25.78 8.49
C LEU A 281 -22.56 -24.39 9.14
N MET A 282 -21.80 -23.46 8.57
CA MET A 282 -21.72 -22.09 9.05
C MET A 282 -22.93 -21.26 8.62
N THR A 283 -23.42 -20.40 9.51
CA THR A 283 -24.47 -19.42 9.15
C THR A 283 -23.95 -18.38 8.16
N ALA A 284 -24.87 -17.69 7.47
CA ALA A 284 -24.53 -16.61 6.56
C ALA A 284 -23.74 -15.49 7.26
N GLU A 285 -24.13 -15.13 8.50
CA GLU A 285 -23.45 -14.11 9.31
C GLU A 285 -22.02 -14.53 9.64
N LYS A 286 -21.81 -15.80 9.98
CA LYS A 286 -20.47 -16.33 10.25
C LYS A 286 -19.59 -16.24 9.00
N LYS A 287 -20.11 -16.60 7.83
CA LYS A 287 -19.38 -16.53 6.55
C LYS A 287 -19.03 -15.09 6.17
N ARG A 288 -19.95 -14.13 6.35
CA ARG A 288 -19.67 -12.70 6.18
C ARG A 288 -18.61 -12.18 7.15
N SER A 289 -18.64 -12.64 8.41
CA SER A 289 -17.59 -12.30 9.39
C SER A 289 -16.22 -12.86 9.00
N VAL A 290 -16.15 -14.06 8.42
CA VAL A 290 -14.90 -14.64 7.89
C VAL A 290 -14.36 -13.83 6.73
N LEU A 291 -15.21 -13.44 5.77
CA LEU A 291 -14.82 -12.58 4.66
C LEU A 291 -14.34 -11.20 5.15
N SER A 292 -15.07 -10.58 6.10
CA SER A 292 -14.65 -9.33 6.72
C SER A 292 -13.28 -9.46 7.40
N LYS A 293 -13.04 -10.57 8.11
CA LYS A 293 -11.73 -10.88 8.68
C LYS A 293 -10.66 -11.01 7.59
N LEU A 294 -10.97 -11.65 6.46
CA LEU A 294 -10.07 -11.79 5.31
C LEU A 294 -9.69 -10.42 4.73
N LEU A 295 -10.66 -9.54 4.51
CA LEU A 295 -10.45 -8.22 3.91
C LEU A 295 -9.92 -7.15 4.88
N SER A 296 -9.87 -7.43 6.20
CA SER A 296 -9.27 -6.53 7.20
C SER A 296 -7.73 -6.45 7.11
N PRO A 297 -7.08 -5.45 7.74
CA PRO A 297 -5.62 -5.34 7.76
C PRO A 297 -4.93 -6.64 8.16
N ARG A 298 -4.09 -7.16 7.26
CA ARG A 298 -3.46 -8.47 7.43
C ARG A 298 -2.09 -8.52 6.78
N ARG A 299 -1.18 -9.31 7.36
CA ARG A 299 0.09 -9.65 6.73
C ARG A 299 0.05 -11.06 6.12
N PHE A 300 0.54 -11.18 4.89
CA PHE A 300 0.90 -12.44 4.28
C PHE A 300 2.41 -12.48 4.00
N ASN A 301 3.08 -13.42 4.64
CA ASN A 301 4.43 -13.84 4.35
C ASN A 301 4.33 -14.93 3.28
N LEU A 302 4.58 -14.55 2.04
CA LEU A 302 4.45 -15.40 0.87
C LEU A 302 5.69 -16.29 0.78
N GLY A 303 5.52 -17.55 0.39
CA GLY A 303 6.63 -18.47 0.23
C GLY A 303 6.44 -19.43 -0.93
N VAL A 304 7.50 -20.15 -1.28
CA VAL A 304 7.45 -21.19 -2.31
C VAL A 304 7.80 -22.51 -1.65
N VAL A 305 6.97 -23.53 -1.84
CA VAL A 305 7.21 -24.88 -1.31
C VAL A 305 7.77 -25.80 -2.39
N ALA A 306 8.60 -26.76 -2.00
CA ALA A 306 9.27 -27.72 -2.89
C ALA A 306 8.75 -29.16 -2.79
N ARG A 307 8.21 -29.56 -1.63
CA ARG A 307 7.84 -30.97 -1.36
C ARG A 307 6.34 -31.23 -1.22
N VAL A 308 5.55 -30.17 -1.10
CA VAL A 308 4.09 -30.20 -0.94
C VAL A 308 3.47 -29.20 -1.90
N SER A 309 2.15 -29.28 -2.12
CA SER A 309 1.45 -28.32 -2.98
C SER A 309 1.28 -26.95 -2.33
N GLY A 310 1.08 -26.90 -1.01
CA GLY A 310 0.86 -25.69 -0.26
C GLY A 310 1.15 -25.86 1.24
N LEU A 311 1.40 -24.72 1.90
CA LEU A 311 1.63 -24.61 3.33
C LEU A 311 1.14 -23.24 3.81
N GLY A 312 -0.03 -23.22 4.41
CA GLY A 312 -0.70 -22.04 4.95
C GLY A 312 -0.94 -22.11 6.44
N GLY A 313 -0.99 -20.96 7.10
CA GLY A 313 -1.32 -20.85 8.51
C GLY A 313 -0.93 -19.53 9.13
N GLY A 314 -1.84 -18.89 9.86
CA GLY A 314 -1.62 -17.56 10.43
C GLY A 314 -1.31 -16.54 9.32
N SER A 315 -0.11 -15.97 9.33
CA SER A 315 0.36 -15.05 8.27
C SER A 315 1.15 -15.74 7.17
N THR A 316 1.43 -17.04 7.24
CA THR A 316 2.23 -17.75 6.24
C THR A 316 1.33 -18.28 5.14
N LEU A 317 1.68 -18.00 3.88
CA LEU A 317 0.99 -18.49 2.69
C LEU A 317 2.02 -18.96 1.65
N GLY A 318 2.28 -20.26 1.62
CA GLY A 318 3.21 -20.89 0.68
C GLY A 318 2.49 -21.79 -0.31
N VAL A 319 2.89 -21.75 -1.58
CA VAL A 319 2.43 -22.71 -2.60
C VAL A 319 3.58 -23.12 -3.52
N ALA A 320 3.46 -24.27 -4.15
CA ALA A 320 4.50 -24.75 -5.06
C ALA A 320 4.57 -23.88 -6.32
N GLU A 321 5.71 -23.86 -6.99
CA GLU A 321 5.89 -23.09 -8.23
C GLU A 321 4.87 -23.49 -9.31
N TYR A 322 4.57 -24.78 -9.45
CA TYR A 322 3.56 -25.25 -10.41
C TYR A 322 2.14 -24.76 -10.03
N VAL A 323 1.87 -24.55 -8.73
CA VAL A 323 0.61 -23.99 -8.24
C VAL A 323 0.54 -22.49 -8.52
N LEU A 324 1.64 -21.74 -8.31
CA LEU A 324 1.70 -20.33 -8.69
C LEU A 324 1.35 -20.14 -10.17
N ASN A 325 1.95 -20.96 -11.03
CA ASN A 325 1.64 -20.96 -12.45
C ASN A 325 0.19 -21.37 -12.72
N SER A 326 -0.28 -22.48 -12.14
CA SER A 326 -1.62 -22.99 -12.44
C SER A 326 -2.73 -22.06 -11.96
N ASP A 327 -2.66 -21.58 -10.73
CA ASP A 327 -3.70 -20.75 -10.12
C ASP A 327 -3.70 -19.35 -10.74
N PHE A 328 -2.55 -18.84 -11.18
CA PHE A 328 -2.49 -17.58 -11.93
C PHE A 328 -3.19 -17.69 -13.29
N PHE A 329 -2.90 -18.71 -14.09
CA PHE A 329 -3.44 -18.84 -15.45
C PHE A 329 -4.86 -19.42 -15.52
N TYR A 330 -5.21 -20.32 -14.60
CA TYR A 330 -6.44 -21.12 -14.67
C TYR A 330 -7.35 -20.93 -13.44
N GLY A 331 -6.95 -20.08 -12.48
CA GLY A 331 -7.72 -19.84 -11.26
C GLY A 331 -7.98 -21.13 -10.46
N GLN A 332 -9.12 -21.18 -9.78
CA GLN A 332 -9.54 -22.33 -8.98
C GLN A 332 -9.77 -23.63 -9.78
N GLN A 333 -9.84 -23.57 -11.11
CA GLN A 333 -10.24 -24.72 -11.93
C GLN A 333 -9.25 -25.90 -11.92
N ARG A 334 -8.01 -25.69 -11.43
CA ARG A 334 -6.95 -26.71 -11.43
C ARG A 334 -6.45 -27.14 -10.05
N GLY A 335 -7.24 -26.95 -9.00
CA GLY A 335 -6.97 -27.56 -7.69
C GLY A 335 -7.19 -26.64 -6.51
N GLY A 336 -7.26 -25.32 -6.72
CA GLY A 336 -7.66 -24.36 -5.69
C GLY A 336 -6.73 -24.34 -4.47
N VAL A 337 -5.46 -24.73 -4.63
CA VAL A 337 -4.51 -24.90 -3.51
C VAL A 337 -4.25 -23.58 -2.82
N THR A 338 -4.07 -22.48 -3.55
CA THR A 338 -3.89 -21.15 -2.93
C THR A 338 -5.07 -20.78 -2.03
N TYR A 339 -6.28 -21.15 -2.43
CA TYR A 339 -7.53 -20.87 -1.72
C TYR A 339 -7.70 -21.78 -0.50
N HIS A 340 -7.29 -23.05 -0.61
CA HIS A 340 -7.15 -23.98 0.51
C HIS A 340 -6.21 -23.41 1.58
N GLU A 341 -5.03 -22.95 1.19
CA GLU A 341 -4.05 -22.40 2.13
C GLU A 341 -4.51 -21.07 2.76
N LEU A 342 -5.32 -20.28 2.05
CA LEU A 342 -6.00 -19.12 2.63
C LEU A 342 -7.02 -19.52 3.70
N GLY A 343 -7.70 -20.66 3.55
CA GLY A 343 -8.53 -21.26 4.59
C GLY A 343 -7.74 -21.49 5.89
N HIS A 344 -6.52 -22.06 5.76
CA HIS A 344 -5.61 -22.21 6.90
C HIS A 344 -5.18 -20.87 7.50
N CYS A 345 -4.88 -19.86 6.67
CA CYS A 345 -4.56 -18.51 7.14
C CYS A 345 -5.72 -17.88 7.94
N LEU A 346 -6.97 -18.31 7.70
CA LEU A 346 -8.15 -17.83 8.42
C LEU A 346 -8.41 -18.58 9.74
N GLY A 347 -7.69 -19.67 10.00
CA GLY A 347 -7.80 -20.49 11.21
C GLY A 347 -8.61 -21.78 11.03
N TYR A 348 -8.85 -22.19 9.78
CA TYR A 348 -9.58 -23.42 9.48
C TYR A 348 -8.62 -24.59 9.27
N SER A 349 -9.03 -25.79 9.69
CA SER A 349 -8.27 -27.03 9.55
C SER A 349 -8.84 -27.86 8.39
N HIS A 350 -8.17 -28.98 8.05
CA HIS A 350 -8.64 -29.94 7.06
C HIS A 350 -10.03 -30.55 7.35
N ALA A 351 -10.58 -30.37 8.55
CA ALA A 351 -11.94 -30.81 8.89
C ALA A 351 -13.03 -29.86 8.36
N SER A 352 -12.67 -28.67 7.89
CA SER A 352 -13.59 -27.64 7.41
C SER A 352 -13.60 -27.56 5.88
N SER A 353 -14.76 -27.23 5.30
CA SER A 353 -14.84 -26.91 3.87
C SER A 353 -14.37 -25.51 3.48
N MET A 354 -13.79 -24.77 4.44
CA MET A 354 -12.89 -23.65 4.14
C MET A 354 -11.56 -24.10 3.53
N THR A 355 -11.13 -25.33 3.76
CA THR A 355 -9.90 -25.89 3.17
C THR A 355 -10.24 -26.98 2.15
N TYR A 356 -11.06 -27.98 2.52
CA TYR A 356 -11.44 -29.06 1.63
C TYR A 356 -12.94 -29.06 1.30
N PRO A 357 -13.34 -28.85 0.04
CA PRO A 357 -14.74 -28.91 -0.35
C PRO A 357 -15.42 -30.21 0.08
N THR A 358 -16.64 -30.10 0.60
CA THR A 358 -17.50 -31.22 0.97
C THR A 358 -18.75 -31.19 0.10
N ASN A 359 -19.16 -32.33 -0.46
CA ASN A 359 -20.32 -32.42 -1.36
C ASN A 359 -20.30 -31.41 -2.52
N SER A 360 -19.11 -31.17 -3.10
CA SER A 360 -18.87 -30.18 -4.17
C SER A 360 -19.05 -28.71 -3.76
N ALA A 361 -19.20 -28.43 -2.47
CA ALA A 361 -19.34 -27.10 -1.90
C ALA A 361 -18.13 -26.72 -1.03
N GLY A 362 -17.77 -25.44 -0.97
CA GLY A 362 -16.68 -24.96 -0.13
C GLY A 362 -15.99 -23.69 -0.60
N PHE A 363 -15.07 -23.17 0.21
CA PHE A 363 -14.43 -21.88 -0.02
C PHE A 363 -13.58 -21.83 -1.31
N SER A 364 -12.88 -22.91 -1.65
CA SER A 364 -12.09 -23.02 -2.87
C SER A 364 -12.92 -23.32 -4.14
N LYS A 365 -14.26 -23.22 -4.05
CA LYS A 365 -15.20 -23.32 -5.19
C LYS A 365 -15.85 -21.98 -5.57
N LEU A 366 -15.57 -20.92 -4.83
CA LEU A 366 -16.17 -19.59 -4.96
C LEU A 366 -15.45 -18.67 -5.95
#